data_AF-A0A2K8SM48-F1
#
_entry.id   AF-A0A2K8SM48-F1
#
_cell.length_a   1.000
_cell.length_b   1.000
_cell.length_c   1.000
_cell.angle_alpha   90.00
_cell.angle_beta   90.00
_cell.angle_gamma   90.00
#
_symmetry.space_group_name_H-M   'P 1'
#
loop_
_entity.id
_entity.type
_entity.pdbx_description
1 polymer ?
#
loop_
_entity_poly.entity_id
_entity_poly.type
_entity_poly.pdbx_seq_one_letter_code
_entity_poly.pdbx_strand_id
1 'polypeptide(L)'
;MQDMKLWECKIIWALGIGHWELSISIICSFLIPHARCPMPHSPLFMQTTNRQLNSNYDQSAKTPRIATVHRTTGETNVQVTINLDGRGTCTAATGIPFLDHMLHQIASHGLIDIDVQAKGDWEIDDHHTNEDVGITLGQAFNQALGDRKGIVRFGNFLAPLDEALVQVALDFSGRPHLSYGLQIPTQRVGTYDTQLVREFFAALVNHSQMTLHIRQLDGINSHHIIEATFKAFARATRLAVEIDPRRAGLIPSSKGVL
;
A
#
# COMPACT_ATOMS: atom_id res chain seq x y z
N MET A 1 46.57 -39.92 -1.10
CA MET A 1 47.21 -38.92 -1.97
C MET A 1 46.66 -39.14 -3.37
N GLN A 2 45.57 -38.46 -3.71
CA GLN A 2 44.95 -38.51 -5.04
C GLN A 2 44.20 -37.19 -5.22
N ASP A 3 44.77 -36.34 -6.08
CA ASP A 3 44.23 -35.07 -6.53
C ASP A 3 43.14 -35.32 -7.59
N MET A 4 41.97 -34.68 -7.41
CA MET A 4 40.97 -34.54 -8.47
C MET A 4 40.91 -33.07 -8.89
N LYS A 5 41.43 -32.79 -10.09
CA LYS A 5 41.29 -31.51 -10.79
C LYS A 5 40.11 -31.58 -11.77
N LEU A 6 39.25 -30.57 -11.64
CA LEU A 6 38.62 -29.74 -12.68
C LEU A 6 38.11 -30.39 -13.97
N TRP A 7 36.80 -30.26 -14.21
CA TRP A 7 36.21 -30.23 -15.55
C TRP A 7 35.41 -28.93 -15.72
N GLU A 8 35.91 -28.05 -16.58
CA GLU A 8 35.16 -26.93 -17.15
C GLU A 8 34.26 -27.43 -18.28
N CYS A 9 33.01 -26.98 -18.33
CA CYS A 9 32.09 -27.25 -19.43
C CYS A 9 31.90 -25.96 -20.25
N LYS A 10 32.56 -25.89 -21.41
CA LYS A 10 32.37 -24.83 -22.43
C LYS A 10 31.13 -25.15 -23.26
N ILE A 11 30.13 -24.26 -23.21
CA ILE A 11 28.97 -24.27 -24.10
C ILE A 11 29.32 -23.46 -25.36
N ILE A 12 29.31 -24.14 -26.51
CA ILE A 12 29.47 -23.56 -27.84
C ILE A 12 28.08 -23.19 -28.36
N TRP A 13 27.92 -21.93 -28.79
CA TRP A 13 26.75 -21.46 -29.54
C TRP A 13 26.88 -21.87 -31.01
N ALA A 14 25.87 -22.56 -31.55
CA ALA A 14 25.69 -22.75 -32.97
C ALA A 14 24.29 -22.23 -33.37
N LEU A 15 24.29 -21.21 -34.23
CA LEU A 15 23.11 -20.63 -34.86
C LEU A 15 22.57 -21.58 -35.94
N GLY A 16 21.27 -21.84 -35.92
CA GLY A 16 20.56 -22.62 -36.94
C GLY A 16 19.11 -22.17 -37.05
N ILE A 17 18.83 -21.43 -38.11
CA ILE A 17 17.51 -20.92 -38.51
C ILE A 17 16.68 -22.11 -39.02
N GLY A 18 15.42 -22.24 -38.58
CA GLY A 18 14.48 -23.24 -39.09
C GLY A 18 13.03 -22.91 -38.72
N HIS A 19 12.27 -22.48 -39.72
CA HIS A 19 10.81 -22.32 -39.71
C HIS A 19 10.11 -23.65 -39.41
N TRP A 20 9.05 -23.62 -38.59
CA TRP A 20 8.04 -24.68 -38.52
C TRP A 20 6.64 -24.06 -38.38
N GLU A 21 5.84 -24.18 -39.45
CA GLU A 21 4.38 -24.04 -39.40
C GLU A 21 3.77 -25.34 -38.85
N LEU A 22 2.79 -25.23 -37.95
CA LEU A 22 1.97 -26.35 -37.49
C LEU A 22 0.52 -26.07 -37.86
N SER A 23 0.08 -26.72 -38.94
CA SER A 23 -1.33 -26.90 -39.29
C SER A 23 -1.83 -28.18 -38.63
N ILE A 24 -2.91 -28.10 -37.85
CA ILE A 24 -3.62 -29.28 -37.32
C ILE A 24 -4.99 -29.32 -38.00
N SER A 25 -5.20 -30.34 -38.82
CA SER A 25 -6.51 -30.74 -39.34
C SER A 25 -6.69 -32.20 -38.95
N ILE A 26 -7.70 -32.50 -38.13
CA ILE A 26 -8.20 -33.86 -37.92
C ILE A 26 -9.72 -33.80 -38.03
N ILE A 27 -10.21 -34.36 -39.14
CA ILE A 27 -11.58 -34.77 -39.39
C ILE A 27 -11.69 -36.21 -38.88
N CYS A 28 -12.69 -36.53 -38.07
CA CYS A 28 -13.22 -37.89 -38.01
C CYS A 28 -14.70 -37.86 -37.64
N SER A 29 -15.50 -38.35 -38.58
CA SER A 29 -16.96 -38.47 -38.54
C SER A 29 -17.39 -39.68 -37.71
N PHE A 30 -18.46 -39.57 -36.93
CA PHE A 30 -19.29 -40.70 -36.54
C PHE A 30 -20.78 -40.34 -36.61
N LEU A 31 -21.54 -41.31 -37.11
CA LEU A 31 -22.93 -41.30 -37.55
C LEU A 31 -23.90 -41.78 -36.44
N ILE A 32 -25.04 -41.07 -36.31
CA ILE A 32 -26.45 -41.56 -36.05
C ILE A 32 -26.79 -42.12 -34.63
N PRO A 33 -28.06 -42.09 -34.10
CA PRO A 33 -29.33 -41.51 -34.57
C PRO A 33 -30.04 -40.55 -33.59
N HIS A 34 -31.07 -39.88 -34.12
CA HIS A 34 -32.11 -39.14 -33.41
C HIS A 34 -32.90 -39.98 -32.39
N ALA A 35 -33.04 -39.47 -31.17
CA ALA A 35 -34.12 -39.83 -30.24
C ALA A 35 -34.98 -38.60 -29.95
N ARG A 36 -36.25 -38.65 -30.36
CA ARG A 36 -37.27 -37.65 -30.05
C ARG A 36 -37.78 -37.90 -28.62
N CYS A 37 -37.64 -36.93 -27.73
CA CYS A 37 -38.34 -36.93 -26.44
C CYS A 37 -39.82 -36.56 -26.62
N PRO A 38 -40.76 -37.30 -26.01
CA PRO A 38 -42.17 -36.91 -25.97
C PRO A 38 -42.40 -35.85 -24.88
N MET A 39 -43.13 -34.80 -25.23
CA MET A 39 -43.62 -33.75 -24.33
C MET A 39 -44.83 -34.26 -23.54
N PRO A 40 -44.88 -34.11 -22.21
CA PRO A 40 -46.13 -34.22 -21.48
C PRO A 40 -46.84 -32.86 -21.39
N HIS A 41 -48.08 -32.83 -21.87
CA HIS A 41 -49.05 -31.79 -21.59
C HIS A 41 -49.60 -31.96 -20.16
N SER A 42 -49.51 -30.94 -19.32
CA SER A 42 -50.50 -30.54 -18.29
C SER A 42 -50.00 -29.31 -17.52
N PRO A 43 -50.86 -28.33 -17.18
CA PRO A 43 -50.46 -27.16 -16.41
C PRO A 43 -50.59 -27.48 -14.91
N LEU A 44 -49.47 -27.70 -14.23
CA LEU A 44 -49.45 -27.65 -12.76
C LEU A 44 -49.05 -26.23 -12.35
N PHE A 45 -49.98 -25.52 -11.71
CA PHE A 45 -49.71 -24.31 -10.95
C PHE A 45 -48.66 -24.62 -9.87
N MET A 46 -47.39 -24.34 -10.16
CA MET A 46 -46.35 -24.24 -9.15
C MET A 46 -46.33 -22.79 -8.69
N GLN A 47 -46.85 -22.55 -7.49
CA GLN A 47 -46.61 -21.30 -6.77
C GLN A 47 -45.09 -21.13 -6.68
N THR A 48 -44.55 -20.22 -7.48
CA THR A 48 -43.20 -19.69 -7.26
C THR A 48 -43.26 -18.98 -5.91
N THR A 49 -42.86 -19.68 -4.85
CA THR A 49 -42.45 -19.01 -3.64
C THR A 49 -41.30 -18.12 -4.05
N ASN A 50 -41.61 -16.83 -4.13
CA ASN A 50 -40.65 -15.76 -4.33
C ASN A 50 -39.77 -15.77 -3.08
N ARG A 51 -38.78 -16.67 -3.05
CA ARG A 51 -37.72 -16.66 -2.06
C ARG A 51 -36.88 -15.44 -2.44
N GLN A 52 -37.36 -14.27 -1.99
CA GLN A 52 -36.55 -13.09 -1.83
C GLN A 52 -35.27 -13.56 -1.15
N LEU A 53 -34.17 -13.56 -1.92
CA LEU A 53 -32.85 -13.58 -1.34
C LEU A 53 -32.74 -12.27 -0.59
N ASN A 54 -33.24 -12.25 0.64
CA ASN A 54 -32.88 -11.25 1.63
C ASN A 54 -31.38 -11.44 1.85
N SER A 55 -30.57 -10.79 1.01
CA SER A 55 -29.20 -10.46 1.33
C SER A 55 -29.26 -9.45 2.46
N ASN A 56 -29.60 -9.92 3.66
CA ASN A 56 -29.16 -9.30 4.89
C ASN A 56 -27.64 -9.48 4.92
N TYR A 57 -26.94 -8.75 4.05
CA TYR A 57 -25.58 -8.35 4.35
C TYR A 57 -25.71 -7.51 5.59
N ASP A 58 -25.36 -8.13 6.71
CA ASP A 58 -25.21 -7.53 8.01
C ASP A 58 -24.37 -6.26 7.88
N GLN A 59 -25.03 -5.12 7.71
CA GLN A 59 -24.44 -3.80 7.94
C GLN A 59 -24.32 -3.59 9.44
N SER A 60 -23.65 -4.50 10.15
CA SER A 60 -23.11 -4.18 11.46
C SER A 60 -22.27 -2.92 11.22
N ALA A 61 -22.67 -1.80 11.84
CA ALA A 61 -22.06 -0.51 11.61
C ALA A 61 -20.56 -0.65 11.93
N LYS A 62 -19.74 -0.74 10.89
CA LYS A 62 -18.29 -0.83 11.01
C LYS A 62 -17.85 0.40 11.79
N THR A 63 -17.28 0.22 12.98
CA THR A 63 -16.73 1.34 13.75
C THR A 63 -15.77 2.09 12.83
N PRO A 64 -15.97 3.40 12.62
CA PRO A 64 -15.15 4.16 11.69
C PRO A 64 -13.69 4.14 12.16
N ARG A 65 -12.77 3.81 11.24
CA ARG A 65 -11.32 3.76 11.51
C ARG A 65 -10.72 5.16 11.41
N ILE A 66 -11.13 5.98 12.36
CA ILE A 66 -10.80 7.40 12.46
C ILE A 66 -10.06 7.64 13.77
N ALA A 67 -9.01 8.46 13.74
CA ALA A 67 -8.31 8.90 14.94
C ALA A 67 -7.93 10.36 14.83
N THR A 68 -7.98 11.06 15.96
CA THR A 68 -7.48 12.43 16.13
C THR A 68 -6.46 12.44 17.24
N VAL A 69 -5.27 12.95 16.96
CA VAL A 69 -4.17 13.07 17.90
C VAL A 69 -3.73 14.52 17.98
N HIS A 70 -3.50 15.00 19.20
CA HIS A 70 -2.99 16.33 19.48
C HIS A 70 -1.74 16.22 20.36
N ARG A 71 -0.65 16.84 19.92
CA ARG A 71 0.64 16.84 20.60
C ARG A 71 1.16 18.28 20.72
N THR A 72 1.57 18.68 21.92
CA THR A 72 2.13 20.01 22.19
C THR A 72 3.43 19.87 22.97
N THR A 73 4.46 20.58 22.53
CA THR A 73 5.76 20.73 23.19
C THR A 73 6.10 22.22 23.34
N GLY A 74 7.33 22.53 23.78
CA GLY A 74 7.84 23.90 23.74
C GLY A 74 8.19 24.40 22.34
N GLU A 75 8.36 23.48 21.38
CA GLU A 75 8.78 23.76 20.00
C GLU A 75 7.58 23.77 19.05
N THR A 76 6.64 22.83 19.22
CA THR A 76 5.53 22.65 18.29
C THR A 76 4.17 22.39 18.96
N ASN A 77 3.10 22.62 18.19
CA ASN A 77 1.72 22.26 18.50
C ASN A 77 1.11 21.67 17.23
N VAL A 78 0.86 20.35 17.26
CA VAL A 78 0.45 19.57 16.08
C VAL A 78 -0.81 18.80 16.38
N GLN A 79 -1.83 18.97 15.53
CA GLN A 79 -3.03 18.15 15.50
C GLN A 79 -3.13 17.41 14.17
N VAL A 80 -3.41 16.11 14.23
CA VAL A 80 -3.65 15.27 13.06
C VAL A 80 -4.93 14.47 13.24
N THR A 81 -5.81 14.51 12.26
CA THR A 81 -6.95 13.60 12.13
C THR A 81 -6.79 12.78 10.86
N ILE A 82 -7.03 11.46 10.94
CA ILE A 82 -7.07 10.58 9.78
C ILE A 82 -8.34 9.74 9.73
N ASN A 83 -8.78 9.39 8.52
CA ASN A 83 -9.78 8.36 8.27
C ASN A 83 -9.21 7.32 7.29
N LEU A 84 -8.97 6.09 7.76
CA LEU A 84 -8.43 5.00 6.94
C LEU A 84 -9.44 4.46 5.90
N ASP A 85 -10.73 4.71 6.11
CA ASP A 85 -11.82 4.37 5.18
C ASP A 85 -12.30 5.64 4.43
N GLY A 86 -11.36 6.50 4.07
CA GLY A 86 -11.61 7.82 3.49
C GLY A 86 -11.87 7.83 1.99
N ARG A 87 -11.83 9.04 1.43
CA ARG A 87 -11.95 9.34 0.00
C ARG A 87 -10.70 10.01 -0.58
N GLY A 88 -9.69 10.26 0.26
CA GLY A 88 -8.45 10.92 -0.13
C GLY A 88 -8.54 12.44 -0.04
N THR A 89 -9.42 12.98 0.80
CA THR A 89 -9.46 14.42 1.05
C THR A 89 -8.33 14.84 1.97
N CYS A 90 -7.67 15.96 1.69
CA CYS A 90 -6.56 16.43 2.52
C CYS A 90 -6.64 17.92 2.78
N THR A 91 -6.49 18.29 4.04
CA THR A 91 -6.18 19.64 4.50
C THR A 91 -4.86 19.55 5.24
N ALA A 92 -3.81 20.18 4.72
CA ALA A 92 -2.51 20.21 5.36
C ALA A 92 -2.06 21.68 5.52
N ALA A 93 -1.87 22.07 6.77
CA ALA A 93 -1.30 23.35 7.16
C ALA A 93 -0.15 23.09 8.13
N THR A 94 0.92 22.48 7.61
CA THR A 94 2.11 22.17 8.41
C THR A 94 3.04 23.35 8.55
N GLY A 95 2.85 24.45 7.83
CA GLY A 95 3.82 25.55 7.73
C GLY A 95 5.01 25.26 6.81
N ILE A 96 5.15 24.03 6.31
CA ILE A 96 6.20 23.57 5.39
C ILE A 96 5.53 23.18 4.06
N PRO A 97 5.51 24.06 3.04
CA PRO A 97 4.68 23.85 1.84
C PRO A 97 4.99 22.55 1.07
N PHE A 98 6.25 22.12 1.07
CA PHE A 98 6.62 20.87 0.40
C PHE A 98 6.12 19.63 1.16
N LEU A 99 6.13 19.67 2.51
CA LEU A 99 5.57 18.60 3.33
C LEU A 99 4.04 18.54 3.17
N ASP A 100 3.37 19.70 3.09
CA ASP A 100 1.93 19.76 2.78
C ASP A 100 1.62 19.05 1.46
N HIS A 101 2.38 19.37 0.41
CA HIS A 101 2.26 18.68 -0.89
C HIS A 101 2.47 17.17 -0.79
N MET A 102 3.41 16.71 0.03
CA MET A 102 3.66 15.28 0.27
C MET A 102 2.51 14.60 1.03
N LEU A 103 1.91 15.25 2.03
CA LEU A 103 0.74 14.75 2.74
C LEU A 103 -0.47 14.62 1.81
N HIS A 104 -0.65 15.56 0.88
CA HIS A 104 -1.65 15.45 -0.19
C HIS A 104 -1.46 14.19 -1.05
N GLN A 105 -0.21 13.76 -1.30
CA GLN A 105 0.04 12.51 -2.03
C GLN A 105 -0.38 11.27 -1.23
N ILE A 106 -0.14 11.26 0.09
CA ILE A 106 -0.58 10.18 0.98
C ILE A 106 -2.09 10.04 0.93
N ALA A 107 -2.81 11.15 1.09
CA ALA A 107 -4.26 11.14 1.07
C ALA A 107 -4.82 10.69 -0.28
N SER A 108 -4.41 11.36 -1.36
CA SER A 108 -4.95 11.12 -2.72
C SER A 108 -4.73 9.68 -3.19
N HIS A 109 -3.51 9.16 -3.05
CA HIS A 109 -3.19 7.82 -3.55
C HIS A 109 -3.55 6.70 -2.55
N GLY A 110 -3.61 7.03 -1.25
CA GLY A 110 -4.04 6.12 -0.19
C GLY A 110 -5.56 5.99 -0.06
N LEU A 111 -6.32 6.96 -0.57
CA LEU A 111 -7.74 7.16 -0.22
C LEU A 111 -7.95 7.27 1.30
N ILE A 112 -7.02 7.94 1.97
CA ILE A 112 -7.07 8.21 3.41
C ILE A 112 -7.42 9.69 3.54
N ASP A 113 -8.43 10.03 4.32
CA ASP A 113 -8.68 11.45 4.61
C ASP A 113 -7.68 11.91 5.68
N ILE A 114 -7.05 13.06 5.47
CA ILE A 114 -5.99 13.61 6.33
C ILE A 114 -6.27 15.08 6.61
N ASP A 115 -6.37 15.45 7.88
CA ASP A 115 -6.35 16.85 8.33
C ASP A 115 -5.15 17.06 9.25
N VAL A 116 -4.28 18.01 8.90
CA VAL A 116 -3.08 18.35 9.67
C VAL A 116 -3.03 19.85 9.92
N GLN A 117 -2.89 20.22 11.18
CA GLN A 117 -2.64 21.58 11.63
C GLN A 117 -1.37 21.57 12.47
N ALA A 118 -0.36 22.34 12.08
CA ALA A 118 0.87 22.48 12.85
C ALA A 118 1.23 23.95 13.07
N LYS A 119 1.73 24.24 14.27
CA LYS A 119 2.46 25.47 14.57
C LYS A 119 3.79 25.08 15.20
N GLY A 120 4.90 25.45 14.59
CA GLY A 120 6.24 25.24 15.14
C GLY A 120 7.11 26.50 15.13
N ASP A 121 8.39 26.27 15.35
CA ASP A 121 9.50 27.20 15.48
C ASP A 121 10.31 27.33 14.18
N TRP A 122 9.61 27.60 13.07
CA TRP A 122 10.15 27.69 11.70
C TRP A 122 11.34 28.65 11.55
N GLU A 123 11.43 29.63 12.44
CA GLU A 123 12.55 30.57 12.50
C GLU A 123 13.89 29.92 12.88
N ILE A 124 13.87 28.73 13.48
CA ILE A 124 15.05 27.90 13.76
C ILE A 124 15.36 27.07 12.53
N ASP A 125 14.49 26.10 12.22
CA ASP A 125 14.45 25.33 10.98
C ASP A 125 13.12 24.54 10.83
N ASP A 126 13.04 23.69 9.81
CA ASP A 126 11.86 22.86 9.54
C ASP A 126 11.82 21.56 10.38
N HIS A 127 12.86 21.26 11.17
CA HIS A 127 13.11 19.92 11.73
C HIS A 127 12.04 19.51 12.74
N HIS A 128 11.84 20.32 13.79
CA HIS A 128 10.92 19.98 14.87
C HIS A 128 9.49 19.82 14.34
N THR A 129 9.05 20.71 13.44
CA THR A 129 7.71 20.59 12.87
C THR A 129 7.58 19.35 11.99
N ASN A 130 8.56 19.07 11.12
CA ASN A 130 8.53 17.89 10.27
C ASN A 130 8.49 16.59 11.10
N GLU A 131 9.36 16.48 12.11
CA GLU A 131 9.40 15.32 13.00
C GLU A 131 8.08 15.17 13.75
N ASP A 132 7.57 16.24 14.37
CA ASP A 132 6.38 16.20 15.21
C ASP A 132 5.09 15.94 14.41
N VAL A 133 5.03 16.38 13.15
CA VAL A 133 4.00 15.96 12.19
C VAL A 133 4.10 14.46 11.92
N GLY A 134 5.31 13.95 11.67
CA GLY A 134 5.54 12.51 11.50
C GLY A 134 5.13 11.67 12.72
N ILE A 135 5.49 12.13 13.93
CA ILE A 135 5.11 11.50 15.21
C ILE A 135 3.58 11.44 15.33
N THR A 136 2.93 12.59 15.19
CA THR A 136 1.49 12.74 15.44
C THR A 136 0.68 11.96 14.41
N LEU A 137 1.11 11.96 13.14
CA LEU A 137 0.52 11.12 12.09
C LEU A 137 0.72 9.63 12.36
N GLY A 138 1.90 9.21 12.80
CA GLY A 138 2.17 7.82 13.19
C GLY A 138 1.27 7.36 14.35
N GLN A 139 1.10 8.20 15.37
CA GLN A 139 0.17 7.93 16.48
C GLN A 139 -1.27 7.79 15.99
N ALA A 140 -1.72 8.67 15.08
CA ALA A 140 -3.05 8.61 14.49
C ALA A 140 -3.27 7.31 13.69
N PHE A 141 -2.28 6.87 12.91
CA PHE A 141 -2.31 5.56 12.25
C PHE A 141 -2.48 4.41 13.23
N ASN A 142 -1.68 4.38 14.30
CA ASN A 142 -1.75 3.32 15.29
C ASN A 142 -3.13 3.27 15.97
N GLN A 143 -3.69 4.43 16.34
CA GLN A 143 -5.01 4.51 16.97
C GLN A 143 -6.13 4.10 16.00
N ALA A 144 -6.11 4.58 14.76
CA ALA A 144 -7.13 4.26 13.76
C ALA A 144 -7.12 2.78 13.33
N LEU A 145 -5.96 2.11 13.43
CA LEU A 145 -5.82 0.67 13.18
C LEU A 145 -6.38 -0.21 14.30
N GLY A 146 -6.54 0.32 15.51
CA GLY A 146 -7.07 -0.42 16.66
C GLY A 146 -6.31 -1.71 16.93
N ASP A 147 -7.04 -2.83 17.02
CA ASP A 147 -6.47 -4.16 17.28
C ASP A 147 -5.91 -4.86 16.03
N ARG A 148 -5.88 -4.16 14.88
CA ARG A 148 -5.34 -4.62 13.58
C ARG A 148 -5.99 -5.93 13.10
N LYS A 149 -7.20 -6.24 13.55
CA LYS A 149 -7.94 -7.41 13.09
C LYS A 149 -8.47 -7.25 11.68
N GLY A 150 -8.46 -8.34 10.93
CA GLY A 150 -9.08 -8.41 9.62
C GLY A 150 -8.38 -7.63 8.50
N ILE A 151 -7.30 -6.89 8.77
CA ILE A 151 -6.56 -6.19 7.73
C ILE A 151 -5.66 -7.15 6.92
N VAL A 152 -5.28 -6.74 5.72
CA VAL A 152 -4.26 -7.43 4.89
C VAL A 152 -2.88 -7.43 5.56
N ARG A 153 -2.58 -6.43 6.41
CA ARG A 153 -1.36 -6.23 7.20
C ARG A 153 -0.13 -5.85 6.39
N PHE A 154 0.10 -6.50 5.26
CA PHE A 154 1.24 -6.25 4.39
C PHE A 154 0.85 -5.39 3.19
N GLY A 155 1.73 -4.46 2.83
CA GLY A 155 1.57 -3.61 1.67
C GLY A 155 2.87 -3.54 0.88
N ASN A 156 2.77 -3.52 -0.44
CA ASN A 156 3.90 -3.21 -1.30
C ASN A 156 3.44 -2.47 -2.55
N PHE A 157 4.25 -1.54 -3.03
CA PHE A 157 3.99 -0.83 -4.27
C PHE A 157 5.28 -0.26 -4.87
N LEU A 158 5.36 -0.23 -6.20
CA LEU A 158 6.34 0.55 -6.96
C LEU A 158 5.63 1.75 -7.58
N ALA A 159 6.13 2.96 -7.31
CA ALA A 159 5.63 4.16 -7.97
C ALA A 159 6.76 4.80 -8.80
N PRO A 160 6.53 5.03 -10.10
CA PRO A 160 7.35 5.96 -10.85
C PRO A 160 6.88 7.40 -10.64
N LEU A 161 7.80 8.34 -10.86
CA LEU A 161 7.48 9.71 -11.25
C LEU A 161 8.55 10.17 -12.23
N ASP A 162 8.16 10.28 -13.50
CA ASP A 162 9.08 10.46 -14.61
C ASP A 162 10.24 9.46 -14.57
N GLU A 163 11.48 9.91 -14.37
CA GLU A 163 12.66 9.06 -14.32
C GLU A 163 12.92 8.44 -12.94
N ALA A 164 12.24 8.92 -11.90
CA ALA A 164 12.36 8.33 -10.57
C ALA A 164 11.50 7.06 -10.44
N LEU A 165 12.03 6.06 -9.76
CA LEU A 165 11.31 4.83 -9.44
C LEU A 165 11.62 4.40 -8.00
N VAL A 166 10.58 4.33 -7.17
CA VAL A 166 10.71 3.96 -5.75
C VAL A 166 9.81 2.78 -5.40
N GLN A 167 10.38 1.80 -4.71
CA GLN A 167 9.68 0.69 -4.08
C GLN A 167 9.44 0.97 -2.60
N VAL A 168 8.20 0.78 -2.15
CA VAL A 168 7.86 0.73 -0.73
C VAL A 168 7.26 -0.63 -0.39
N ALA A 169 7.72 -1.22 0.71
CA ALA A 169 7.13 -2.40 1.31
C ALA A 169 6.95 -2.18 2.82
N LEU A 170 5.79 -2.51 3.36
CA LEU A 170 5.48 -2.30 4.77
C LEU A 170 4.68 -3.44 5.40
N ASP A 171 4.80 -3.55 6.73
CA ASP A 171 4.09 -4.48 7.61
C ASP A 171 3.60 -3.71 8.84
N PHE A 172 2.29 -3.65 9.08
CA PHE A 172 1.72 -3.17 10.35
C PHE A 172 1.94 -4.19 11.47
N SER A 173 3.20 -4.29 11.86
CA SER A 173 3.78 -5.45 12.51
C SER A 173 3.78 -5.38 14.04
N GLY A 174 3.53 -4.19 14.60
CA GLY A 174 3.76 -3.87 16.01
C GLY A 174 5.24 -3.67 16.35
N ARG A 175 6.13 -3.60 15.34
CA ARG A 175 7.59 -3.48 15.54
C ARG A 175 8.12 -2.35 14.67
N PRO A 176 8.54 -1.22 15.28
CA PRO A 176 9.09 -0.10 14.55
C PRO A 176 10.42 -0.48 13.91
N HIS A 177 10.52 -0.33 12.59
CA HIS A 177 11.76 -0.51 11.84
C HIS A 177 11.71 0.26 10.53
N LEU A 178 12.71 1.09 10.27
CA LEU A 178 12.87 1.81 8.99
C LEU A 178 14.15 1.34 8.29
N SER A 179 13.99 0.81 7.08
CA SER A 179 15.06 0.62 6.11
C SER A 179 14.92 1.69 5.03
N TYR A 180 15.83 2.66 5.02
CA TYR A 180 15.76 3.83 4.16
C TYR A 180 16.89 3.83 3.12
N GLY A 181 16.54 3.76 1.84
CA GLY A 181 17.48 3.64 0.73
C GLY A 181 17.32 4.71 -0.35
N LEU A 182 16.84 5.91 0.00
CA LEU A 182 16.82 7.04 -0.94
C LEU A 182 18.20 7.71 -1.02
N GLN A 183 18.56 8.13 -2.23
CA GLN A 183 19.74 8.94 -2.56
C GLN A 183 19.24 10.22 -3.20
N ILE A 184 19.07 11.26 -2.38
CA ILE A 184 18.51 12.55 -2.80
C ILE A 184 19.68 13.50 -3.09
N PRO A 185 19.92 13.92 -4.35
CA PRO A 185 21.17 14.57 -4.75
C PRO A 185 21.26 16.06 -4.40
N THR A 186 20.15 16.71 -4.00
CA THR A 186 20.14 18.11 -3.59
C THR A 186 19.86 18.24 -2.10
N GLN A 187 20.40 19.28 -1.46
CA GLN A 187 20.16 19.55 -0.03
C GLN A 187 18.74 20.06 0.24
N ARG A 188 18.14 20.75 -0.73
CA ARG A 188 16.83 21.39 -0.61
C ARG A 188 15.95 21.07 -1.81
N VAL A 189 14.63 21.05 -1.60
CA VAL A 189 13.60 21.12 -2.65
C VAL A 189 12.67 22.28 -2.29
N GLY A 190 12.69 23.35 -3.08
CA GLY A 190 12.16 24.64 -2.63
C GLY A 190 12.91 25.11 -1.39
N THR A 191 12.19 25.34 -0.29
CA THR A 191 12.79 25.65 1.01
C THR A 191 12.97 24.42 1.90
N TYR A 192 12.44 23.25 1.55
CA TYR A 192 12.43 22.09 2.44
C TYR A 192 13.76 21.33 2.42
N ASP A 193 14.31 21.07 3.62
CA ASP A 193 15.54 20.30 3.80
C ASP A 193 15.32 18.81 3.52
N THR A 194 16.04 18.28 2.53
CA THR A 194 15.84 16.90 2.05
C THR A 194 16.25 15.82 3.06
N GLN A 195 17.05 16.15 4.07
CA GLN A 195 17.36 15.21 5.15
C GLN A 195 16.12 14.85 5.97
N LEU A 196 15.16 15.79 6.05
CA LEU A 196 13.94 15.65 6.85
C LEU A 196 12.96 14.61 6.28
N VAL A 197 13.13 14.18 5.03
CA VAL A 197 12.34 13.07 4.46
C VAL A 197 12.58 11.79 5.26
N ARG A 198 13.85 11.51 5.61
CA ARG A 198 14.20 10.35 6.43
C ARG A 198 13.63 10.49 7.84
N GLU A 199 13.76 11.67 8.44
CA GLU A 199 13.30 11.92 9.80
C GLU A 199 11.77 11.84 9.92
N PHE A 200 11.04 12.31 8.90
CA PHE A 200 9.59 12.15 8.82
C PHE A 200 9.18 10.67 8.85
N PHE A 201 9.79 9.84 8.00
CA PHE A 201 9.47 8.41 7.99
C PHE A 201 9.95 7.69 9.24
N ALA A 202 11.07 8.10 9.85
CA ALA A 202 11.54 7.53 11.10
C ALA A 202 10.56 7.80 12.25
N ALA A 203 10.13 9.06 12.39
CA ALA A 203 9.11 9.49 13.34
C ALA A 203 7.79 8.72 13.16
N LEU A 204 7.30 8.67 11.92
CA LEU A 204 6.06 7.97 11.56
C LEU A 204 6.14 6.48 11.87
N VAL A 205 7.22 5.80 11.51
CA VAL A 205 7.43 4.37 11.74
C VAL A 205 7.46 4.04 13.24
N ASN A 206 8.18 4.85 14.00
CA ASN A 206 8.31 4.67 15.45
C ASN A 206 6.95 4.76 16.16
N HIS A 207 6.03 5.58 15.66
CA HIS A 207 4.78 5.88 16.35
C HIS A 207 3.56 5.14 15.78
N SER A 208 3.64 4.71 14.52
CA SER A 208 2.68 3.78 13.91
C SER A 208 2.96 2.31 14.24
N GLN A 209 4.14 2.03 14.79
CA GLN A 209 4.59 0.67 15.14
C GLN A 209 4.62 -0.26 13.91
N MET A 210 5.07 0.27 12.76
CA MET A 210 5.19 -0.49 11.51
C MET A 210 6.64 -0.85 11.19
N THR A 211 6.81 -1.86 10.35
CA THR A 211 8.07 -2.11 9.65
C THR A 211 7.95 -1.52 8.25
N LEU A 212 8.90 -0.69 7.82
CA LEU A 212 8.87 0.03 6.55
C LEU A 212 10.22 -0.08 5.83
N HIS A 213 10.17 -0.49 4.57
CA HIS A 213 11.30 -0.47 3.65
C HIS A 213 11.01 0.49 2.50
N ILE A 214 11.94 1.42 2.27
CA ILE A 214 11.92 2.37 1.15
C ILE A 214 13.19 2.14 0.35
N ARG A 215 13.06 1.87 -0.95
CA ARG A 215 14.19 1.61 -1.85
C ARG A 215 14.03 2.41 -3.13
N GLN A 216 14.99 3.28 -3.41
CA GLN A 216 15.14 3.91 -4.71
C GLN A 216 15.72 2.89 -5.70
N LEU A 217 15.07 2.74 -6.85
CA LEU A 217 15.52 1.89 -7.94
C LEU A 217 16.13 2.73 -9.07
N ASP A 218 15.59 3.93 -9.30
CA ASP A 218 16.10 4.92 -10.25
C ASP A 218 15.67 6.34 -9.81
N GLY A 219 16.27 7.38 -10.39
CA GLY A 219 15.89 8.77 -10.21
C GLY A 219 17.08 9.71 -10.03
N ILE A 220 16.96 10.92 -10.62
CA ILE A 220 17.98 11.97 -10.54
C ILE A 220 17.41 13.29 -10.00
N ASN A 221 16.12 13.54 -10.15
CA ASN A 221 15.48 14.73 -9.61
C ASN A 221 15.00 14.48 -8.18
N SER A 222 15.49 15.29 -7.23
CA SER A 222 15.13 15.17 -5.81
C SER A 222 13.62 15.25 -5.55
N HIS A 223 12.90 16.14 -6.22
CA HIS A 223 11.44 16.23 -6.10
C HIS A 223 10.80 14.93 -6.55
N HIS A 224 11.20 14.41 -7.72
CA HIS A 224 10.61 13.20 -8.30
C HIS A 224 10.83 11.98 -7.40
N ILE A 225 12.04 11.83 -6.85
CA ILE A 225 12.39 10.75 -5.91
C ILE A 225 11.51 10.81 -4.66
N ILE A 226 11.37 11.99 -4.05
CA ILE A 226 10.60 12.15 -2.81
C ILE A 226 9.12 11.92 -3.10
N GLU A 227 8.55 12.57 -4.13
CA GLU A 227 7.13 12.43 -4.43
C GLU A 227 6.76 10.99 -4.85
N ALA A 228 7.60 10.30 -5.63
CA ALA A 228 7.43 8.88 -5.93
C ALA A 228 7.43 8.03 -4.66
N THR A 229 8.28 8.36 -3.68
CA THR A 229 8.31 7.68 -2.37
C THR A 229 6.98 7.81 -1.64
N PHE A 230 6.45 9.04 -1.51
CA PHE A 230 5.18 9.28 -0.82
C PHE A 230 4.00 8.61 -1.56
N LYS A 231 4.00 8.60 -2.90
CA LYS A 231 3.01 7.87 -3.71
C LYS A 231 3.07 6.36 -3.50
N ALA A 232 4.27 5.78 -3.48
CA ALA A 232 4.46 4.36 -3.21
C ALA A 232 4.04 4.00 -1.79
N PHE A 233 4.40 4.81 -0.80
CA PHE A 233 3.98 4.65 0.60
C PHE A 233 2.46 4.70 0.74
N ALA A 234 1.80 5.66 0.10
CA ALA A 234 0.34 5.81 0.12
C ALA A 234 -0.38 4.54 -0.38
N ARG A 235 0.05 4.03 -1.53
CA ARG A 235 -0.53 2.83 -2.15
C ARG A 235 -0.24 1.56 -1.35
N ALA A 236 0.99 1.40 -0.85
CA ALA A 236 1.34 0.28 0.02
C ALA A 236 0.51 0.32 1.32
N THR A 237 0.33 1.50 1.90
CA THR A 237 -0.47 1.70 3.12
C THR A 237 -1.93 1.32 2.87
N ARG A 238 -2.53 1.83 1.79
CA ARG A 238 -3.90 1.47 1.38
C ARG A 238 -4.09 -0.04 1.34
N LEU A 239 -3.22 -0.75 0.61
CA LEU A 239 -3.29 -2.21 0.50
C LEU A 239 -3.21 -2.88 1.87
N ALA A 240 -2.28 -2.45 2.72
CA ALA A 240 -2.05 -3.05 4.02
C ALA A 240 -3.21 -2.84 5.01
N VAL A 241 -3.90 -1.70 4.92
CA VAL A 241 -5.04 -1.38 5.79
C VAL A 241 -6.38 -1.85 5.24
N GLU A 242 -6.47 -2.34 4.01
CA GLU A 242 -7.72 -2.90 3.47
C GLU A 242 -8.17 -4.11 4.29
N ILE A 243 -9.49 -4.31 4.37
CA ILE A 243 -10.07 -5.48 5.05
C ILE A 243 -9.93 -6.68 4.12
N ASP A 244 -9.32 -7.75 4.62
CA ASP A 244 -9.24 -9.04 3.96
C ASP A 244 -10.54 -9.84 4.22
N PRO A 245 -11.44 -9.97 3.22
CA PRO A 245 -12.72 -10.65 3.41
C PRO A 245 -12.56 -12.14 3.75
N ARG A 246 -11.41 -12.74 3.45
CA ARG A 246 -11.13 -14.16 3.75
C ARG A 246 -10.56 -14.36 5.16
N ARG A 247 -10.13 -13.29 5.82
CA ARG A 247 -9.59 -13.34 7.18
C ARG A 247 -10.67 -13.31 8.26
N ALA A 248 -11.92 -12.98 7.91
CA ALA A 248 -13.08 -13.02 8.80
C ALA A 248 -12.85 -12.32 10.16
N GLY A 249 -12.14 -11.18 10.15
CA GLY A 249 -11.84 -10.41 11.38
C GLY A 249 -10.79 -11.04 12.31
N LEU A 250 -10.05 -12.06 11.87
CA LEU A 250 -8.97 -12.65 12.66
C LEU A 250 -7.72 -11.76 12.65
N ILE A 251 -6.91 -11.86 13.71
CA ILE A 251 -5.61 -11.18 13.79
C ILE A 251 -4.67 -11.79 12.74
N PRO A 252 -4.02 -10.97 11.87
CA PRO A 252 -3.11 -11.46 10.85
C PRO A 252 -1.74 -11.87 11.38
N SER A 253 -1.68 -12.71 12.42
CA SER A 253 -0.44 -13.14 13.07
C SER A 253 -0.54 -14.57 13.57
N SER A 254 0.47 -15.39 13.27
CA SER A 254 0.58 -16.76 13.81
C SER A 254 0.77 -16.79 15.32
N LYS A 255 1.26 -15.70 15.92
CA LYS A 255 1.39 -15.55 17.39
C LYS A 255 0.06 -15.21 18.07
N GLY A 256 -0.99 -14.90 17.31
CA GLY A 256 -2.28 -14.46 17.83
C GLY A 256 -2.31 -13.02 18.35
N VAL A 257 -1.22 -12.26 18.21
CA VAL A 257 -1.09 -10.87 18.67
C VAL A 257 -0.22 -10.03 17.71
N LEU A 258 -0.47 -8.72 17.67
CA LEU A 258 0.27 -7.66 16.95
C LEU A 258 0.35 -6.40 17.81
#